data_AF-A0A7J9MRR0-F1
#
_entry.id   AF-A0A7J9MRR0-F1
#
_cell.length_a   1.000
_cell.length_b   1.000
_cell.length_c   1.000
_cell.angle_alpha   90.00
_cell.angle_beta   90.00
_cell.angle_gamma   90.00
#
_symmetry.space_group_name_H-M   'P 1'
#
loop_
_entity.id
_entity.type
_entity.pdbx_description
1 polymer ?
#
loop_
_entity_poly.entity_id
_entity_poly.type
_entity_poly.pdbx_seq_one_letter_code
_entity_poly.pdbx_strand_id
1 'polypeptide(L)'
;MGFLQWLTWVFVHSSESQRLIFCVAIWAIWGDRNNRLHNKGSKSGKEIARFVNSYISELDAVGKNYRETPITVKKWEKLVDRVVKINFDAAYEIGQKKSGYRSCG
;
A
#
# COMPACT_ATOMS: atom_id res chain seq x y z
N MET A 1 23.13 13.16 19.14
CA MET A 1 22.62 12.75 17.81
C MET A 1 21.10 12.85 17.84
N GLY A 2 20.51 13.74 17.05
CA GLY A 2 19.05 13.84 16.95
C GLY A 2 18.44 12.70 16.11
N PHE A 3 17.12 12.46 16.22
CA PHE A 3 16.43 11.41 15.46
C PHE A 3 16.67 11.51 13.95
N LEU A 4 16.53 12.71 13.37
CA LEU A 4 16.78 12.93 11.95
C LEU A 4 18.24 12.67 11.57
N GLN A 5 19.18 13.07 12.43
CA GLN A 5 20.61 12.88 12.18
C GLN A 5 21.01 11.41 12.22
N TRP A 6 20.43 10.65 13.16
CA TRP A 6 20.56 9.19 13.21
C TRP A 6 19.93 8.53 11.98
N LEU A 7 18.73 8.96 11.59
CA LEU A 7 18.04 8.42 10.41
C LEU A 7 18.84 8.67 9.13
N THR A 8 19.34 9.88 8.92
CA THR A 8 20.23 10.20 7.80
C THR A 8 21.48 9.35 7.83
N TRP A 9 22.11 9.17 8.99
CA TRP A 9 23.30 8.31 9.12
C TRP A 9 22.99 6.87 8.72
N VAL A 10 21.88 6.29 9.19
CA VAL A 10 21.43 4.94 8.82
C VAL A 10 21.25 4.82 7.31
N PHE A 11 20.58 5.77 6.67
CA PHE A 11 20.38 5.74 5.23
C PHE A 11 21.70 5.85 4.48
N VAL A 12 22.57 6.79 4.85
CA VAL A 12 23.88 6.99 4.18
C VAL A 12 24.72 5.71 4.21
N HIS A 13 24.73 4.98 5.33
CA HIS A 13 25.54 3.77 5.51
C HIS A 13 24.86 2.47 5.05
N SER A 14 23.59 2.53 4.67
CA SER A 14 22.83 1.37 4.19
C SER A 14 22.95 1.19 2.68
N SER A 15 22.95 -0.05 2.20
CA SER A 15 22.80 -0.36 0.78
C SER A 15 21.41 0.01 0.27
N GLU A 16 21.23 0.09 -1.05
CA GLU A 16 19.93 0.36 -1.67
C GLU A 16 18.85 -0.63 -1.22
N SER A 17 19.17 -1.92 -1.22
CA SER A 17 18.26 -2.98 -0.74
C SER A 17 17.89 -2.80 0.74
N GLN A 18 18.85 -2.41 1.58
CA GLN A 18 18.60 -2.18 3.01
C GLN A 18 17.70 -0.96 3.24
N ARG A 19 17.90 0.13 2.47
CA ARG A 19 17.03 1.32 2.51
C ARG A 19 15.61 0.98 2.10
N LEU A 20 15.45 0.16 1.06
CA LEU A 20 14.13 -0.29 0.61
C LEU A 20 13.43 -1.15 1.68
N ILE A 21 14.12 -2.14 2.24
CA ILE A 21 13.61 -2.95 3.35
C ILE A 21 13.16 -2.06 4.51
N PHE A 22 13.99 -1.07 4.88
CA PHE A 22 13.68 -0.16 5.97
C PHE A 22 12.42 0.67 5.71
N CYS A 23 12.30 1.28 4.52
CA CYS A 23 11.11 2.07 4.14
C CYS A 23 9.85 1.21 4.11
N VAL A 24 9.91 0.04 3.47
CA VAL A 24 8.76 -0.88 3.35
C VAL A 24 8.35 -1.40 4.73
N ALA A 25 9.29 -1.71 5.61
CA ALA A 25 9.00 -2.15 6.97
C ALA A 25 8.31 -1.06 7.81
N ILE A 26 8.78 0.20 7.73
CA ILE A 26 8.11 1.32 8.40
C ILE A 26 6.68 1.48 7.89
N TRP A 27 6.49 1.43 6.58
CA TRP A 27 5.17 1.54 5.97
C TRP A 27 4.24 0.39 6.39
N ALA A 28 4.74 -0.85 6.41
CA ALA A 28 3.98 -2.02 6.84
C ALA A 28 3.57 -1.95 8.31
N ILE A 29 4.48 -1.48 9.19
CA ILE A 29 4.19 -1.27 10.62
C ILE A 29 3.14 -0.16 10.79
N TRP A 30 3.25 0.93 10.03
CA TRP A 30 2.26 2.00 10.06
C TRP A 30 0.89 1.52 9.58
N GLY A 31 0.84 0.75 8.50
CA GLY A 31 -0.38 0.13 7.98
C GLY A 31 -1.01 -0.85 8.97
N ASP A 32 -0.23 -1.69 9.63
CA ASP A 32 -0.72 -2.59 10.68
C ASP A 32 -1.28 -1.82 11.88
N ARG A 33 -0.58 -0.75 12.31
CA ARG A 33 -1.07 0.13 13.36
C ARG A 33 -2.40 0.78 12.99
N ASN A 34 -2.56 1.25 11.75
CA ASN A 34 -3.83 1.78 11.26
C ASN A 34 -4.92 0.70 11.25
N ASN A 35 -4.60 -0.50 10.77
CA ASN A 35 -5.56 -1.60 10.76
C ASN A 35 -6.00 -1.99 12.17
N ARG A 36 -5.11 -1.97 13.16
CA ARG A 36 -5.44 -2.25 14.57
C ARG A 36 -6.44 -1.23 15.13
N LEU A 37 -6.32 0.04 14.74
CA LEU A 37 -7.24 1.10 15.16
C LEU A 37 -8.65 0.93 14.61
N HIS A 38 -8.81 0.34 13.41
CA HIS A 38 -10.11 0.20 12.74
C HIS A 38 -10.74 -1.20 12.87
N ASN A 39 -9.93 -2.27 12.77
CA ASN A 39 -10.41 -3.65 12.63
C ASN A 39 -10.02 -4.57 13.80
N LYS A 40 -9.39 -4.03 14.86
CA LYS A 40 -8.95 -4.73 16.09
C LYS A 40 -7.97 -5.91 15.90
N GLY A 41 -7.64 -6.30 14.66
CA GLY A 41 -6.62 -7.30 14.35
C GLY A 41 -5.22 -6.68 14.25
N SER A 42 -4.21 -7.35 14.80
CA SER A 42 -2.80 -7.00 14.65
C SER A 42 -2.02 -8.16 14.06
N LYS A 43 -1.12 -7.86 13.12
CA LYS A 43 -0.16 -8.84 12.60
C LYS A 43 0.99 -8.99 13.60
N SER A 44 1.48 -10.21 13.75
CA SER A 44 2.72 -10.47 14.45
C SER A 44 3.92 -9.89 13.68
N GLY A 45 5.03 -9.62 14.38
CA GLY A 45 6.26 -9.15 13.73
C GLY A 45 6.76 -10.11 12.64
N LYS A 46 6.52 -11.42 12.81
CA LYS A 46 6.86 -12.44 11.80
C LYS A 46 6.02 -12.29 10.53
N GLU A 47 4.74 -11.99 10.67
CA GLU A 47 3.84 -11.76 9.53
C GLU A 47 4.19 -10.46 8.80
N ILE A 48 4.54 -9.41 9.53
CA ILE A 48 5.04 -8.16 8.94
C ILE A 48 6.34 -8.41 8.18
N ALA A 49 7.31 -9.13 8.76
CA ALA A 49 8.56 -9.46 8.08
C ALA A 49 8.35 -10.30 6.81
N ARG A 50 7.44 -11.28 6.86
CA ARG A 50 7.03 -12.05 5.67
C ARG A 50 6.43 -11.15 4.60
N PHE A 51 5.51 -10.26 4.98
CA PHE A 51 4.90 -9.30 4.08
C PHE A 51 5.95 -8.41 3.41
N VAL A 52 6.90 -7.85 4.17
CA VAL A 52 7.98 -7.01 3.64
C VAL A 52 8.81 -7.78 2.61
N ASN A 53 9.22 -9.01 2.92
CA ASN A 53 10.02 -9.82 1.99
C ASN A 53 9.26 -10.18 0.71
N SER A 54 7.98 -10.56 0.83
CA SER A 54 7.12 -10.83 -0.32
C SER A 54 6.95 -9.59 -1.20
N TYR A 55 6.65 -8.44 -0.59
CA TYR A 55 6.47 -7.18 -1.29
C TYR A 55 7.72 -6.74 -2.05
N ILE A 56 8.90 -6.88 -1.43
CA ILE A 56 10.17 -6.54 -2.10
C ILE A 56 10.45 -7.49 -3.27
N SER A 57 10.17 -8.79 -3.09
CA SER A 57 10.33 -9.77 -4.17
C SER A 57 9.41 -9.46 -5.36
N GLU A 58 8.18 -9.03 -5.09
CA GLU A 58 7.24 -8.55 -6.11
C GLU A 58 7.75 -7.27 -6.78
N LEU A 59 8.27 -6.31 -6.03
CA LEU A 59 8.87 -5.09 -6.58
C LEU A 59 10.06 -5.39 -7.48
N ASP A 60 10.93 -6.34 -7.11
CA ASP A 60 12.05 -6.76 -7.96
C ASP A 60 11.56 -7.48 -9.23
N ALA A 61 10.52 -8.30 -9.10
CA ALA A 61 9.89 -8.97 -10.23
C ALA A 61 9.24 -7.96 -11.20
N VAL A 62 8.56 -6.93 -10.68
CA VAL A 62 7.96 -5.86 -11.48
C VAL A 62 9.03 -4.92 -12.04
N GLY A 63 10.06 -4.58 -11.26
CA GLY A 63 11.17 -3.71 -11.66
C GLY A 63 11.99 -4.26 -12.82
N LYS A 64 12.13 -5.59 -12.92
CA LYS A 64 12.71 -6.27 -14.10
C LYS A 64 11.85 -6.12 -15.35
N ASN A 65 10.52 -5.99 -15.20
CA ASN A 65 9.56 -5.78 -16.29
C ASN A 65 9.32 -4.29 -16.60
N TYR A 66 9.68 -3.37 -15.69
CA TYR A 66 9.37 -1.95 -15.74
C TYR A 66 10.48 -1.07 -16.37
N ARG A 67 11.53 -1.65 -16.96
CA ARG A 67 12.58 -0.85 -17.65
C ARG A 67 12.07 0.02 -18.80
N GLU A 68 10.80 -0.06 -19.19
CA GLU A 68 10.17 0.85 -20.13
C GLU A 68 8.79 1.27 -19.63
N THR A 69 8.70 2.39 -18.92
CA THR A 69 7.63 3.38 -19.12
C THR A 69 7.95 4.60 -18.28
N PRO A 70 8.27 5.76 -18.86
CA PRO A 70 8.34 6.99 -18.08
C PRO A 70 6.97 7.19 -17.44
N ILE A 71 6.89 7.18 -16.10
CA ILE A 71 5.71 7.67 -15.38
C ILE A 71 5.64 9.17 -15.69
N THR A 72 4.99 9.54 -16.78
CA THR A 72 4.36 10.84 -16.89
C THR A 72 3.27 10.86 -15.83
N VAL A 73 3.61 11.31 -14.63
CA VAL A 73 2.63 11.71 -13.63
C VAL A 73 1.87 12.87 -14.29
N LYS A 74 0.73 12.58 -14.92
CA LYS A 74 -0.21 13.64 -15.31
C LYS A 74 -0.66 14.27 -14.01
N LYS A 75 -0.06 15.41 -13.68
CA LYS A 75 -0.44 16.28 -12.58
C LYS A 75 -1.96 16.46 -12.64
N TRP A 76 -2.65 16.11 -11.56
CA TRP A 76 -4.09 16.32 -11.46
C TRP A 76 -4.38 17.82 -11.63
N GLU A 77 -5.08 18.18 -12.70
CA GLU A 77 -5.63 19.51 -12.89
C GLU A 77 -7.11 19.53 -12.50
N LYS A 78 -7.51 20.54 -11.74
CA LYS A 78 -8.89 20.72 -11.32
C LYS A 78 -9.68 21.27 -12.51
N LEU A 79 -10.61 20.48 -13.04
CA LEU A 79 -11.57 20.98 -14.03
C LEU A 79 -12.45 22.04 -13.38
N VAL A 80 -12.45 23.24 -13.96
CA VAL A 80 -13.36 24.33 -13.59
C VAL A 80 -14.70 24.03 -14.25
N ASP A 81 -15.44 23.07 -13.73
CA ASP A 81 -16.89 23.08 -13.93
C ASP A 81 -17.64 22.24 -12.91
N ARG A 82 -18.93 22.59 -12.69
CA ARG A 82 -19.81 22.12 -11.61
C ARG A 82 -20.27 20.65 -11.75
N VAL A 83 -19.34 19.72 -11.99
CA VAL A 83 -19.62 18.29 -12.07
C VAL A 83 -18.78 17.56 -11.03
N VAL A 84 -19.43 17.00 -10.02
CA VAL A 84 -18.78 16.13 -9.03
C VAL A 84 -18.49 14.79 -9.71
N LYS A 85 -17.22 14.52 -10.02
CA LYS A 85 -16.78 13.21 -10.50
C LYS A 85 -16.54 12.31 -9.28
N ILE A 86 -17.53 11.48 -8.96
CA ILE A 86 -17.38 10.41 -7.96
C ILE A 86 -16.84 9.18 -8.67
N ASN A 87 -15.57 8.83 -8.42
CA ASN A 87 -15.04 7.53 -8.82
C ASN A 87 -15.40 6.53 -7.71
N PHE A 88 -16.33 5.62 -8.02
CA PHE A 88 -16.75 4.54 -7.13
C PHE A 88 -16.04 3.25 -7.56
N ASP A 89 -15.11 2.78 -6.73
CA ASP A 89 -14.47 1.48 -6.92
C ASP A 89 -15.11 0.50 -5.93
N ALA A 90 -16.20 -0.15 -6.36
CA ALA A 90 -16.84 -1.20 -5.58
C ALA A 90 -16.35 -2.56 -6.05
N ALA A 91 -15.47 -3.16 -5.27
CA ALA A 91 -15.25 -4.60 -5.29
C ALA A 91 -16.34 -5.27 -4.43
N TYR A 92 -17.26 -6.00 -5.07
CA TYR A 92 -18.27 -6.82 -4.41
C TYR A 92 -17.68 -8.20 -4.08
N GLU A 93 -17.44 -8.48 -2.79
CA GLU A 93 -17.01 -9.81 -2.34
C GLU A 93 -18.23 -10.75 -2.22
N ILE A 94 -18.25 -11.80 -3.05
CA ILE A 94 -19.25 -12.87 -2.98
C ILE A 94 -18.90 -13.79 -1.81
N GLY A 95 -19.54 -13.57 -0.66
CA GLY A 95 -19.53 -14.46 0.50
C GLY A 95 -20.96 -14.91 0.86
N GLN A 96 -21.23 -16.21 0.72
CA GLN A 96 -22.53 -16.88 0.89
C GLN A 96 -23.31 -16.58 2.19
N LYS A 97 -24.62 -16.23 2.12
CA LYS A 97 -25.81 -17.12 2.32
C LYS A 97 -27.12 -16.35 2.66
N LYS A 98 -28.18 -16.77 1.94
CA LYS A 98 -29.64 -16.82 2.26
C LYS A 98 -30.55 -15.62 1.99
N SER A 99 -31.35 -15.83 0.93
CA SER A 99 -32.82 -15.78 0.85
C SER A 99 -33.55 -14.45 0.99
N GLY A 100 -34.20 -14.05 -0.11
CA GLY A 100 -35.36 -13.16 -0.11
C GLY A 100 -35.90 -13.02 -1.52
N TYR A 101 -36.78 -13.94 -1.93
CA TYR A 101 -37.56 -13.80 -3.17
C TYR A 101 -38.36 -12.49 -3.16
N ARG A 102 -38.43 -11.81 -4.31
CA ARG A 102 -39.70 -11.23 -4.76
C ARG A 102 -39.78 -11.14 -6.29
N SER A 103 -40.84 -11.77 -6.78
CA SER A 103 -41.27 -11.96 -8.17
C SER A 103 -41.43 -10.69 -8.99
N CYS A 104 -41.43 -10.94 -10.30
CA CYS A 104 -41.85 -10.10 -11.42
C CYS A 104 -43.07 -9.20 -11.16
N GLY A 105 -43.02 -8.05 -11.84
CA GLY A 105 -44.12 -7.20 -12.26
C GLY A 105 -43.57 -6.24 -13.30
#